data_AF-A0A7C6HYN9-F1
#
_entry.id   AF-A0A7C6HYN9-F1
#
_cell.length_a   1.000
_cell.length_b   1.000
_cell.length_c   1.000
_cell.angle_alpha   90.00
_cell.angle_beta   90.00
_cell.angle_gamma   90.00
#
_symmetry.space_group_name_H-M   'P 1'
#
loop_
_entity.id
_entity.type
_entity.pdbx_description
1 polymer ?
#
loop_
_entity_poly.entity_id
_entity_poly.type
_entity_poly.pdbx_seq_one_letter_code
_entity_poly.pdbx_strand_id
1 'polypeptide(L)'
;MRQNIVLIILIGVIIGALGITSCAPDYQTEFEVKTLVVPDKSLSPIVFPIEGGSAVAEVITNVELSKWSTSSNAAWLTVEKREGQVDIQATRNDTYAPRVGRITIEYGHQAYYINVTQECKSSFMLVEGKVEGVFKSIPSVAGTVEVTVKSNLKVDHVLIPDTAAFIQLYSIKNVAGKADEKRVTFKVAQNMARNPRYGTVTFQSSENYSQMASFVIVQEEMIMEKIPLRVDMLSSNAQEPREGPIANLIDGNPGTFFHSLWSGSISEMHHFQVALDEPIDGCVFWYQNRNNSNGKAQDVSIMVSANGTDWTELIRITSGLPTGAGSTYESAYLAADAPFKYFRFVVNATNDGRGPRFFNMAEFALYRIKE
;
A
#
# COMPACT_ATOMS: atom_id res chain seq x y z
N MET A 1 73.31 -83.38 3.94
CA MET A 1 74.41 -82.61 4.56
C MET A 1 73.80 -81.83 5.72
N ARG A 2 74.15 -82.19 6.97
CA ARG A 2 74.87 -81.33 7.95
C ARG A 2 74.13 -79.99 8.21
N GLN A 3 73.79 -79.56 9.42
CA GLN A 3 74.39 -79.81 10.74
C GLN A 3 73.47 -79.23 11.83
N ASN A 4 73.65 -79.74 13.05
CA ASN A 4 73.06 -79.34 14.33
C ASN A 4 73.46 -77.93 14.82
N ILE A 5 73.00 -77.64 16.05
CA ILE A 5 73.54 -76.75 17.11
C ILE A 5 72.92 -75.32 17.01
N VAL A 6 72.31 -74.70 18.03
CA VAL A 6 72.79 -74.37 19.39
C VAL A 6 71.62 -74.07 20.36
N LEU A 7 71.85 -74.46 21.62
CA LEU A 7 71.07 -74.28 22.86
C LEU A 7 71.62 -73.08 23.66
N ILE A 8 70.79 -72.35 24.43
CA ILE A 8 71.10 -71.58 25.69
C ILE A 8 69.72 -71.17 26.30
N ILE A 9 69.24 -71.70 27.46
CA ILE A 9 69.56 -71.36 28.88
C ILE A 9 69.09 -69.90 29.20
N LEU A 10 68.24 -69.51 30.17
CA LEU A 10 67.75 -70.06 31.46
C LEU A 10 66.83 -69.00 32.15
N ILE A 11 66.14 -69.41 33.24
CA ILE A 11 65.55 -68.62 34.36
C ILE A 11 64.22 -67.89 34.07
N GLY A 12 63.13 -68.08 34.82
CA GLY A 12 62.89 -68.90 36.01
C GLY A 12 61.58 -68.56 36.73
N VAL A 13 61.29 -69.41 37.72
CA VAL A 13 60.45 -69.20 38.93
C VAL A 13 58.92 -69.23 38.70
N ILE A 14 58.14 -70.28 39.02
CA ILE A 14 57.96 -71.18 40.18
C ILE A 14 56.92 -70.68 41.22
N ILE A 15 55.94 -71.57 41.50
CA ILE A 15 54.96 -71.67 42.63
C ILE A 15 53.71 -70.75 42.54
N GLY A 16 52.47 -71.21 42.71
CA GLY A 16 52.00 -72.45 43.34
C GLY A 16 50.53 -72.79 43.05
N ALA A 17 50.19 -74.02 43.40
CA ALA A 17 48.91 -74.69 43.20
C ALA A 17 47.79 -74.16 44.11
N LEU A 18 46.53 -74.21 43.61
CA LEU A 18 45.34 -74.81 44.23
C LEU A 18 44.04 -74.23 43.63
N GLY A 19 43.13 -75.12 43.20
CA GLY A 19 41.68 -74.89 43.15
C GLY A 19 41.13 -74.06 41.99
N ILE A 20 40.61 -74.71 40.95
CA ILE A 20 39.61 -74.12 40.06
C ILE A 20 38.31 -74.90 40.15
N THR A 21 37.52 -74.63 41.19
CA THR A 21 36.07 -74.69 41.06
C THR A 21 35.65 -73.36 40.46
N SER A 22 35.64 -73.28 39.13
CA SER A 22 34.97 -72.18 38.45
C SER A 22 33.47 -72.39 38.61
N CYS A 23 32.85 -71.67 39.53
CA CYS A 23 31.43 -71.37 39.43
C CYS A 23 31.26 -70.56 38.14
N ALA A 24 30.66 -71.16 37.11
CA ALA A 24 30.06 -70.37 36.05
C ALA A 24 29.00 -69.49 36.72
N PRO A 25 29.04 -68.16 36.58
CA PRO A 25 27.94 -67.35 37.06
C PRO A 25 26.76 -67.60 36.11
N ASP A 26 25.74 -68.28 36.62
CA ASP A 26 24.46 -68.46 35.95
C ASP A 26 23.70 -67.14 36.02
N TYR A 27 24.03 -66.22 35.11
CA TYR A 27 23.18 -65.08 34.83
C TYR A 27 22.19 -65.50 33.73
N GLN A 28 21.15 -66.24 34.09
CA GLN A 28 19.89 -66.12 33.34
C GLN A 28 19.42 -64.68 33.48
N THR A 29 19.71 -63.88 32.47
CA THR A 29 19.13 -62.55 32.32
C THR A 29 18.46 -62.50 30.96
N GLU A 30 17.37 -63.25 30.80
CA GLU A 30 16.34 -62.84 29.85
C GLU A 30 15.72 -61.56 30.40
N PHE A 31 16.35 -60.42 30.11
CA PHE A 31 15.71 -59.13 30.32
C PHE A 31 14.56 -59.02 29.33
N GLU A 32 13.33 -58.94 29.84
CA GLU A 32 12.19 -58.63 29.00
C GLU A 32 12.37 -57.22 28.42
N VAL A 33 12.73 -57.13 27.14
CA VAL A 33 12.90 -55.84 26.46
C VAL A 33 11.52 -55.21 26.29
N LYS A 34 11.27 -54.13 27.01
CA LYS A 34 10.05 -53.34 26.88
C LYS A 34 10.14 -52.46 25.64
N THR A 35 9.19 -52.62 24.73
CA THR A 35 9.15 -51.95 23.42
C THR A 35 7.80 -51.31 23.19
N LEU A 36 7.80 -50.11 22.60
CA LEU A 36 6.61 -49.46 22.04
C LEU A 36 6.94 -49.01 20.63
N VAL A 37 6.22 -49.55 19.64
CA VAL A 37 6.40 -49.23 18.23
C VAL A 37 5.05 -48.88 17.62
N VAL A 38 4.97 -47.69 17.03
CA VAL A 38 3.85 -47.28 16.20
C VAL A 38 4.22 -47.58 14.75
N PRO A 39 3.51 -48.48 14.04
CA PRO A 39 3.82 -48.81 12.66
C PRO A 39 3.75 -47.59 11.74
N ASP A 40 4.58 -47.52 10.69
CA ASP A 40 4.63 -46.39 9.75
C ASP A 40 3.26 -46.04 9.15
N LYS A 41 2.42 -47.06 8.91
CA LYS A 41 1.03 -46.87 8.44
C LYS A 41 0.20 -46.02 9.41
N SER A 42 0.38 -46.23 10.72
CA SER A 42 -0.29 -45.46 11.79
C SER A 42 0.32 -44.08 12.01
N LEU A 43 1.52 -43.81 11.47
CA LEU A 43 2.17 -42.49 11.50
C LEU A 43 1.78 -41.59 10.32
N SER A 44 1.00 -42.12 9.37
CA SER A 44 0.54 -41.35 8.21
C SER A 44 -0.35 -40.18 8.66
N PRO A 45 -0.25 -39.00 8.03
CA PRO A 45 -1.10 -37.87 8.36
C PRO A 45 -2.58 -38.21 8.26
N ILE A 46 -3.34 -37.83 9.28
CA ILE A 46 -4.79 -38.04 9.32
C ILE A 46 -5.47 -36.76 8.86
N VAL A 47 -6.43 -36.90 7.94
CA VAL A 47 -7.27 -35.79 7.47
C VAL A 47 -8.72 -36.07 7.85
N PHE A 48 -9.32 -35.20 8.64
CA PHE A 48 -10.74 -35.29 9.00
C PHE A 48 -11.60 -34.33 8.16
N PRO A 49 -12.82 -34.74 7.78
CA PRO A 49 -13.79 -33.82 7.19
C PRO A 49 -14.29 -32.80 8.24
N ILE A 50 -15.06 -31.81 7.76
CA ILE A 50 -15.64 -30.74 8.61
C ILE A 50 -16.42 -31.30 9.80
N GLU A 51 -17.17 -32.39 9.60
CA GLU A 51 -17.98 -33.04 10.65
C GLU A 51 -17.15 -33.64 11.78
N GLY A 52 -15.84 -33.80 11.58
CA GLY A 52 -14.98 -34.58 12.46
C GLY A 52 -15.03 -36.06 12.11
N GLY A 53 -14.77 -36.90 13.11
CA GLY A 53 -14.78 -38.35 12.92
C GLY A 53 -13.88 -39.07 13.90
N SER A 54 -13.66 -40.35 13.62
CA SER A 54 -12.79 -41.21 14.41
C SER A 54 -11.73 -41.85 13.53
N ALA A 55 -10.52 -41.98 14.06
CA ALA A 55 -9.41 -42.70 13.47
C ALA A 55 -8.72 -43.53 14.56
N VAL A 56 -7.97 -44.55 14.14
CA VAL A 56 -7.24 -45.44 15.05
C VAL A 56 -5.79 -45.50 14.61
N ALA A 57 -4.89 -45.33 15.56
CA ALA A 57 -3.46 -45.59 15.37
C ALA A 57 -3.09 -46.87 16.12
N GLU A 58 -2.70 -47.91 15.39
CA GLU A 58 -2.22 -49.16 15.99
C GLU A 58 -0.90 -48.95 16.73
N VAL A 59 -0.73 -49.61 17.88
CA VAL A 59 0.46 -49.56 18.73
C VAL A 59 0.87 -50.99 19.09
N ILE A 60 2.07 -51.38 18.67
CA ILE A 60 2.63 -52.70 19.00
C ILE A 60 3.51 -52.52 20.24
N THR A 61 3.09 -53.08 21.37
CA THR A 61 3.82 -52.91 22.64
C THR A 61 3.58 -54.06 23.62
N ASN A 62 4.63 -54.40 24.39
CA ASN A 62 4.56 -55.25 25.60
C ASN A 62 4.67 -54.42 26.90
N VAL A 63 4.49 -53.10 26.81
CA VAL A 63 4.47 -52.16 27.92
C VAL A 63 3.04 -52.07 28.46
N GLU A 64 2.89 -52.18 29.79
CA GLU A 64 1.60 -51.97 30.45
C GLU A 64 1.00 -50.60 30.09
N LEU A 65 -0.32 -50.55 29.89
CA LEU A 65 -1.04 -49.35 29.47
C LEU A 65 -0.76 -48.13 30.35
N SER A 66 -0.51 -48.30 31.65
CA SER A 66 -0.21 -47.22 32.61
C SER A 66 1.17 -46.60 32.43
N LYS A 67 2.10 -47.28 31.76
CA LYS A 67 3.53 -46.90 31.68
C LYS A 67 3.91 -46.09 30.42
N TRP A 68 3.00 -45.95 29.47
CA TRP A 68 3.15 -45.09 28.29
C TRP A 68 2.02 -44.07 28.20
N SER A 69 2.20 -43.03 27.38
CA SER A 69 1.24 -41.92 27.31
C SER A 69 0.88 -41.55 25.87
N THR A 70 -0.32 -40.97 25.73
CA THR A 70 -0.79 -40.34 24.51
C THR A 70 -1.31 -38.96 24.86
N SER A 71 -1.01 -37.97 24.03
CA SER A 71 -1.49 -36.60 24.20
C SER A 71 -1.74 -35.94 22.86
N SER A 72 -2.59 -34.90 22.86
CA SER A 72 -2.77 -34.00 21.73
C SER A 72 -2.47 -32.58 22.15
N ASN A 73 -1.85 -31.80 21.27
CA ASN A 73 -1.65 -30.37 21.48
C ASN A 73 -2.89 -29.53 21.12
N ALA A 74 -3.96 -30.16 20.65
CA ALA A 74 -5.13 -29.50 20.08
C ALA A 74 -6.40 -29.91 20.85
N ALA A 75 -7.08 -28.93 21.45
CA ALA A 75 -8.28 -29.17 22.28
C ALA A 75 -9.47 -29.76 21.51
N TRP A 76 -9.48 -29.65 20.17
CA TRP A 76 -10.52 -30.21 19.31
C TRP A 76 -10.29 -31.70 18.98
N LEU A 77 -9.14 -32.26 19.38
CA LEU A 77 -8.78 -33.66 19.30
C LEU A 77 -8.85 -34.31 20.68
N THR A 78 -9.57 -35.42 20.77
CA THR A 78 -9.54 -36.31 21.93
C THR A 78 -8.75 -37.56 21.57
N VAL A 79 -7.82 -37.96 22.43
CA VAL A 79 -7.04 -39.18 22.27
C VAL A 79 -7.22 -40.08 23.47
N GLU A 80 -7.56 -41.35 23.24
CA GLU A 80 -7.75 -42.35 24.27
C GLU A 80 -6.85 -43.56 23.97
N LYS A 81 -5.96 -43.90 24.90
CA LYS A 81 -5.15 -45.13 24.76
C LYS A 81 -5.95 -46.35 25.16
N ARG A 82 -5.86 -47.40 24.35
CA ARG A 82 -6.42 -48.72 24.60
C ARG A 82 -5.34 -49.77 24.40
N GLU A 83 -5.65 -51.01 24.75
CA GLU A 83 -4.73 -52.12 24.47
C GLU A 83 -4.49 -52.23 22.96
N GLY A 84 -3.23 -52.13 22.53
CA GLY A 84 -2.83 -52.24 21.13
C GLY A 84 -3.15 -51.04 20.22
N GLN A 85 -3.76 -49.95 20.72
CA GLN A 85 -4.14 -48.81 19.87
C GLN A 85 -4.34 -47.49 20.61
N VAL A 86 -4.39 -46.41 19.85
CA VAL A 86 -4.86 -45.09 20.27
C VAL A 86 -6.07 -44.71 19.43
N ASP A 87 -7.20 -44.49 20.09
CA ASP A 87 -8.42 -43.97 19.47
C ASP A 87 -8.34 -42.45 19.41
N ILE A 88 -8.62 -41.91 18.23
CA ILE A 88 -8.50 -40.48 17.92
C ILE A 88 -9.87 -40.01 17.49
N GLN A 89 -10.41 -39.00 18.18
CA GLN A 89 -11.66 -38.35 17.79
C GLN A 89 -11.45 -36.87 17.53
N ALA A 90 -12.01 -36.40 16.43
CA ALA A 90 -12.07 -34.98 16.08
C ALA A 90 -13.51 -34.47 16.22
N THR A 91 -13.66 -33.32 16.86
CA THR A 91 -14.94 -32.58 16.90
C THR A 91 -15.18 -31.83 15.58
N ARG A 92 -16.42 -31.39 15.33
CA ARG A 92 -16.78 -30.59 14.14
C ARG A 92 -16.02 -29.26 14.07
N ASN A 93 -15.58 -28.87 12.88
CA ASN A 93 -14.94 -27.58 12.62
C ASN A 93 -15.87 -26.58 11.90
N ASP A 94 -16.56 -25.74 12.67
CA ASP A 94 -17.47 -24.72 12.10
C ASP A 94 -16.80 -23.41 11.66
N THR A 95 -15.46 -23.33 11.66
CA THR A 95 -14.72 -22.14 11.25
C THR A 95 -14.40 -22.15 9.74
N TYR A 96 -13.91 -21.02 9.23
CA TYR A 96 -13.42 -20.86 7.86
C TYR A 96 -11.89 -21.08 7.74
N ALA A 97 -11.26 -21.54 8.82
CA ALA A 97 -9.83 -21.81 8.86
C ALA A 97 -9.58 -23.30 9.17
N PRO A 98 -8.69 -23.98 8.42
CA PRO A 98 -8.35 -25.36 8.71
C PRO A 98 -7.64 -25.46 10.05
N ARG A 99 -7.88 -26.56 10.76
CA ARG A 99 -7.21 -26.83 12.05
C ARG A 99 -6.09 -27.83 11.84
N VAL A 100 -4.98 -27.60 12.52
CA VAL A 100 -3.84 -28.52 12.55
C VAL A 100 -3.57 -28.90 13.99
N GLY A 101 -3.33 -30.20 14.22
CA GLY A 101 -3.04 -30.78 15.52
C GLY A 101 -1.95 -31.83 15.37
N ARG A 102 -1.29 -32.14 16.47
CA ARG A 102 -0.29 -33.19 16.56
C ARG A 102 -0.59 -34.07 17.75
N ILE A 103 -0.65 -35.36 17.48
CA ILE A 103 -0.77 -36.41 18.48
C ILE A 103 0.62 -36.93 18.76
N THR A 104 0.88 -37.18 20.04
CA THR A 104 2.16 -37.66 20.55
C THR A 104 1.92 -38.95 21.32
N ILE A 105 2.62 -40.03 20.95
CA ILE A 105 2.60 -41.34 21.64
C ILE A 105 4.01 -41.59 22.18
N GLU A 106 4.15 -41.76 23.48
CA GLU A 106 5.45 -41.73 24.16
C GLU A 106 5.64 -42.85 25.19
N TYR A 107 6.86 -43.40 25.20
CA TYR A 107 7.34 -44.32 26.22
C TYR A 107 8.86 -44.15 26.43
N GLY A 108 9.29 -43.87 27.67
CA GLY A 108 10.71 -43.65 27.99
C GLY A 108 11.30 -42.48 27.19
N HIS A 109 12.27 -42.77 26.32
CA HIS A 109 12.90 -41.78 25.42
C HIS A 109 12.32 -41.81 24.00
N GLN A 110 11.36 -42.68 23.71
CA GLN A 110 10.74 -42.82 22.39
C GLN A 110 9.48 -41.96 22.31
N ALA A 111 9.36 -41.21 21.21
CA ALA A 111 8.20 -40.40 20.90
C ALA A 111 7.82 -40.57 19.43
N TYR A 112 6.54 -40.82 19.18
CA TYR A 112 5.96 -40.94 17.85
C TYR A 112 4.95 -39.82 17.63
N TYR A 113 4.93 -39.27 16.43
CA TYR A 113 4.07 -38.12 16.10
C TYR A 113 3.15 -38.44 14.93
N ILE A 114 1.89 -38.07 15.08
CA ILE A 114 0.88 -38.15 14.02
C ILE A 114 0.36 -36.73 13.79
N ASN A 115 0.55 -36.22 12.58
CA ASN A 115 -0.02 -34.94 12.18
C ASN A 115 -1.49 -35.14 11.79
N VAL A 116 -2.34 -34.27 12.31
CA VAL A 116 -3.78 -34.30 12.03
C VAL A 116 -4.19 -32.96 11.46
N THR A 117 -4.86 -32.98 10.31
CA THR A 117 -5.50 -31.80 9.73
C THR A 117 -7.00 -32.01 9.65
N GLN A 118 -7.75 -30.92 9.77
CA GLN A 118 -9.19 -30.94 9.62
C GLN A 118 -9.66 -29.86 8.64
N GLU A 119 -10.56 -30.26 7.74
CA GLU A 119 -11.20 -29.35 6.79
C GLU A 119 -12.04 -28.26 7.49
N CYS A 120 -12.38 -27.22 6.74
CA CYS A 120 -13.11 -26.05 7.22
C CYS A 120 -14.21 -25.65 6.23
N LYS A 121 -15.08 -24.72 6.62
CA LYS A 121 -16.12 -24.19 5.74
C LYS A 121 -15.50 -23.50 4.52
N SER A 122 -16.12 -23.68 3.35
CA SER A 122 -15.76 -22.92 2.15
C SER A 122 -15.96 -21.42 2.40
N SER A 123 -14.99 -20.60 2.01
CA SER A 123 -15.06 -19.15 2.13
C SER A 123 -14.86 -18.46 0.79
N PHE A 124 -15.46 -17.29 0.61
CA PHE A 124 -15.26 -16.47 -0.56
C PHE A 124 -15.29 -14.99 -0.20
N MET A 125 -14.57 -14.20 -0.98
CA MET A 125 -14.62 -12.75 -0.94
C MET A 125 -14.46 -12.23 -2.37
N LEU A 126 -15.36 -11.37 -2.80
CA LEU A 126 -15.40 -10.85 -4.16
C LEU A 126 -15.70 -9.35 -4.12
N VAL A 127 -14.95 -8.55 -4.86
CA VAL A 127 -15.28 -7.16 -5.18
C VAL A 127 -15.90 -7.14 -6.57
N GLU A 128 -17.13 -6.64 -6.70
CA GLU A 128 -17.86 -6.61 -7.99
C GLU A 128 -17.86 -7.97 -8.71
N GLY A 129 -17.96 -9.06 -7.94
CA GLY A 129 -18.00 -10.43 -8.46
C GLY A 129 -16.63 -11.05 -8.80
N LYS A 130 -15.51 -10.37 -8.55
CA LYS A 130 -14.15 -10.86 -8.83
C LYS A 130 -13.25 -10.83 -7.60
N VAL A 131 -12.22 -11.68 -7.59
CA VAL A 131 -11.16 -11.65 -6.58
C VAL A 131 -10.20 -10.49 -6.84
N GLU A 132 -9.86 -10.23 -8.10
CA GLU A 132 -8.97 -9.15 -8.52
C GLU A 132 -9.34 -8.66 -9.94
N GLY A 133 -8.66 -7.62 -10.42
CA GLY A 133 -8.85 -7.08 -11.78
C GLY A 133 -10.10 -6.21 -11.95
N VAL A 134 -10.61 -5.65 -10.85
CA VAL A 134 -11.64 -4.61 -10.85
C VAL A 134 -10.95 -3.25 -10.82
N PHE A 135 -11.37 -2.35 -11.71
CA PHE A 135 -10.89 -0.97 -11.79
C PHE A 135 -12.06 0.00 -11.62
N LYS A 136 -11.86 1.06 -10.85
CA LYS A 136 -12.78 2.19 -10.74
C LYS A 136 -12.02 3.46 -11.13
N SER A 137 -12.32 4.00 -12.32
CA SER A 137 -11.77 5.26 -12.79
C SER A 137 -12.60 6.44 -12.32
N ILE A 138 -11.95 7.49 -11.84
CA ILE A 138 -12.57 8.76 -11.44
C ILE A 138 -11.75 9.95 -11.94
N PRO A 139 -12.39 11.11 -12.17
CA PRO A 139 -11.68 12.33 -12.55
C PRO A 139 -10.66 12.79 -11.48
N SER A 140 -9.82 13.75 -11.83
CA SER A 140 -8.83 14.30 -10.90
C SER A 140 -9.45 15.01 -9.69
N VAL A 141 -10.70 15.47 -9.77
CA VAL A 141 -11.38 16.16 -8.66
C VAL A 141 -11.62 15.25 -7.45
N ALA A 142 -11.76 15.85 -6.27
CA ALA A 142 -12.13 15.10 -5.07
C ALA A 142 -13.51 14.47 -5.24
N GLY A 143 -13.69 13.25 -4.74
CA GLY A 143 -14.93 12.51 -4.94
C GLY A 143 -15.04 11.26 -4.08
N THR A 144 -15.99 10.40 -4.47
CA THR A 144 -16.21 9.12 -3.79
C THR A 144 -16.25 7.97 -4.79
N VAL A 145 -15.71 6.83 -4.38
CA VAL A 145 -15.79 5.57 -5.12
C VAL A 145 -16.57 4.56 -4.30
N GLU A 146 -17.47 3.83 -4.95
CA GLU A 146 -18.26 2.77 -4.33
C GLU A 146 -18.02 1.43 -5.01
N VAL A 147 -17.90 0.38 -4.20
CA VAL A 147 -17.84 -1.01 -4.64
C VAL A 147 -18.81 -1.87 -3.83
N THR A 148 -19.33 -2.92 -4.48
CA THR A 148 -20.04 -3.99 -3.78
C THR A 148 -19.05 -5.11 -3.44
N VAL A 149 -18.95 -5.46 -2.17
CA VAL A 149 -18.18 -6.61 -1.67
C VAL A 149 -19.13 -7.73 -1.30
N LYS A 150 -19.01 -8.88 -1.94
CA LYS A 150 -19.79 -10.09 -1.65
C LYS A 150 -18.91 -11.09 -0.90
N SER A 151 -19.29 -11.46 0.32
CA SER A 151 -18.53 -12.41 1.14
C SER A 151 -19.41 -13.11 2.17
N ASN A 152 -19.11 -14.39 2.43
CA ASN A 152 -19.64 -15.12 3.59
C ASN A 152 -18.76 -14.99 4.84
N LEU A 153 -17.72 -14.16 4.77
CA LEU A 153 -16.83 -13.80 5.87
C LEU A 153 -17.12 -12.39 6.38
N LYS A 154 -16.63 -12.06 7.57
CA LYS A 154 -16.55 -10.67 8.03
C LYS A 154 -15.63 -9.85 7.12
N VAL A 155 -16.10 -8.66 6.75
CA VAL A 155 -15.29 -7.63 6.07
C VAL A 155 -14.84 -6.63 7.14
N ASP A 156 -13.84 -7.01 7.93
CA ASP A 156 -13.34 -6.27 9.08
C ASP A 156 -11.93 -5.69 8.87
N HIS A 157 -11.24 -6.10 7.81
CA HIS A 157 -9.93 -5.55 7.43
C HIS A 157 -9.98 -4.99 6.00
N VAL A 158 -9.81 -3.67 5.90
CA VAL A 158 -9.66 -2.94 4.64
C VAL A 158 -8.26 -2.34 4.64
N LEU A 159 -7.40 -2.84 3.76
CA LEU A 159 -6.02 -2.43 3.64
C LEU A 159 -5.88 -1.43 2.49
N ILE A 160 -5.36 -0.25 2.82
CA ILE A 160 -5.00 0.81 1.87
C ILE A 160 -3.51 1.08 2.10
N PRO A 161 -2.64 0.92 1.09
CA PRO A 161 -1.21 1.14 1.27
C PRO A 161 -0.92 2.62 1.50
N ASP A 162 0.16 2.93 2.23
CA ASP A 162 0.57 4.32 2.51
C ASP A 162 0.85 5.12 1.23
N THR A 163 1.26 4.46 0.15
CA THR A 163 1.43 5.05 -1.18
C THR A 163 0.11 5.57 -1.78
N ALA A 164 -1.03 5.16 -1.23
CA ALA A 164 -2.37 5.56 -1.63
C ALA A 164 -3.11 6.33 -0.53
N ALA A 165 -2.39 7.14 0.27
CA ALA A 165 -2.96 7.98 1.33
C ALA A 165 -4.08 8.96 0.87
N PHE A 166 -4.22 9.16 -0.44
CA PHE A 166 -5.31 9.92 -1.04
C PHE A 166 -6.66 9.18 -1.05
N ILE A 167 -6.70 7.90 -0.67
CA ILE A 167 -7.91 7.08 -0.53
C ILE A 167 -8.20 6.87 0.96
N GLN A 168 -9.44 7.10 1.38
CA GLN A 168 -9.87 6.89 2.75
C GLN A 168 -11.17 6.07 2.78
N LEU A 169 -11.20 5.01 3.59
CA LEU A 169 -12.43 4.28 3.86
C LEU A 169 -13.46 5.23 4.50
N TYR A 170 -14.62 5.37 3.88
CA TYR A 170 -15.67 6.26 4.34
C TYR A 170 -16.80 5.51 5.06
N SER A 171 -17.31 4.43 4.48
CA SER A 171 -18.34 3.62 5.14
C SER A 171 -18.42 2.20 4.60
N ILE A 172 -18.91 1.29 5.44
CA ILE A 172 -19.29 -0.08 5.08
C ILE A 172 -20.75 -0.24 5.51
N LYS A 173 -21.65 -0.51 4.56
CA LYS A 173 -23.09 -0.65 4.80
C LYS A 173 -23.61 -1.97 4.26
N ASN A 174 -24.59 -2.56 4.92
CA ASN A 174 -25.28 -3.74 4.39
C ASN A 174 -26.10 -3.37 3.15
N VAL A 175 -26.17 -4.27 2.18
CA VAL A 175 -27.10 -4.15 1.05
C VAL A 175 -28.43 -4.79 1.45
N ALA A 176 -29.52 -4.02 1.38
CA ALA A 176 -30.85 -4.49 1.76
C ALA A 176 -31.26 -5.73 0.93
N GLY A 177 -31.77 -6.77 1.61
CA GLY A 177 -32.17 -8.03 0.98
C GLY A 177 -31.03 -8.97 0.60
N LYS A 178 -29.77 -8.61 0.88
CA LYS A 178 -28.60 -9.42 0.53
C LYS A 178 -27.63 -9.55 1.71
N ALA A 179 -27.75 -10.64 2.47
CA ALA A 179 -26.99 -10.87 3.70
C ALA A 179 -25.45 -10.85 3.50
N ASP A 180 -25.00 -11.35 2.35
CA ASP A 180 -23.58 -11.51 2.02
C ASP A 180 -23.00 -10.32 1.25
N GLU A 181 -23.76 -9.24 1.03
CA GLU A 181 -23.28 -8.08 0.29
C GLU A 181 -23.14 -6.84 1.18
N LYS A 182 -21.96 -6.22 1.08
CA LYS A 182 -21.64 -4.92 1.68
C LYS A 182 -21.39 -3.90 0.59
N ARG A 183 -21.92 -2.71 0.77
CA ARG A 183 -21.58 -1.51 0.00
C ARG A 183 -20.46 -0.79 0.73
N VAL A 184 -19.31 -0.67 0.09
CA VAL A 184 -18.13 -0.01 0.66
C VAL A 184 -17.86 1.27 -0.12
N THR A 185 -17.82 2.39 0.59
CA THR A 185 -17.57 3.71 0.02
C THR A 185 -16.23 4.23 0.48
N PHE A 186 -15.48 4.82 -0.45
CA PHE A 186 -14.20 5.47 -0.22
C PHE A 186 -14.29 6.94 -0.59
N LYS A 187 -13.68 7.82 0.21
CA LYS A 187 -13.37 9.19 -0.19
C LYS A 187 -12.03 9.19 -0.91
N VAL A 188 -11.95 9.93 -2.01
CA VAL A 188 -10.72 10.13 -2.76
C VAL A 188 -10.42 11.62 -2.82
N ALA A 189 -9.25 12.02 -2.32
CA ALA A 189 -8.78 13.40 -2.40
C ALA A 189 -8.52 13.81 -3.86
N GLN A 190 -8.42 15.10 -4.12
CA GLN A 190 -8.10 15.62 -5.46
C GLN A 190 -6.67 15.24 -5.88
N ASN A 191 -6.48 14.88 -7.14
CA ASN A 191 -5.18 14.71 -7.77
C ASN A 191 -4.70 16.05 -8.33
N MET A 192 -3.64 16.60 -7.75
CA MET A 192 -3.02 17.85 -8.20
C MET A 192 -1.87 17.62 -9.20
N ALA A 193 -1.55 16.36 -9.49
CA ALA A 193 -0.47 16.00 -10.40
C ALA A 193 -0.97 15.95 -11.85
N ARG A 194 -0.09 16.27 -12.80
CA ARG A 194 -0.29 16.05 -14.24
C ARG A 194 0.05 14.61 -14.67
N ASN A 195 -0.18 13.66 -13.77
CA ASN A 195 -0.06 12.23 -14.05
C ASN A 195 -1.19 11.52 -13.31
N PRO A 196 -1.76 10.45 -13.88
CA PRO A 196 -2.72 9.62 -13.18
C PRO A 196 -2.06 8.93 -11.99
N ARG A 197 -2.86 8.65 -10.96
CA ARG A 197 -2.41 7.92 -9.76
C ARG A 197 -3.31 6.74 -9.46
N TYR A 198 -2.75 5.75 -8.78
CA TYR A 198 -3.35 4.45 -8.58
C TYR A 198 -3.30 4.07 -7.11
N GLY A 199 -4.35 3.43 -6.62
CA GLY A 199 -4.36 2.84 -5.29
C GLY A 199 -5.09 1.52 -5.29
N THR A 200 -4.40 0.47 -4.82
CA THR A 200 -5.03 -0.85 -4.63
C THR A 200 -5.64 -0.88 -3.24
N VAL A 201 -6.92 -1.22 -3.17
CA VAL A 201 -7.60 -1.49 -1.90
C VAL A 201 -7.85 -2.98 -1.80
N THR A 202 -7.50 -3.54 -0.65
CA THR A 202 -7.62 -4.97 -0.40
C THR A 202 -8.54 -5.23 0.78
N PHE A 203 -9.52 -6.10 0.57
CA PHE A 203 -10.39 -6.62 1.60
C PHE A 203 -9.84 -7.95 2.10
N GLN A 204 -9.88 -8.14 3.42
CA GLN A 204 -9.49 -9.36 4.11
C GLN A 204 -10.43 -9.60 5.30
N SER A 205 -10.46 -10.83 5.80
CA SER A 205 -11.23 -11.22 6.98
C SER A 205 -10.34 -11.75 8.09
N SER A 206 -10.67 -11.42 9.35
CA SER A 206 -10.09 -12.07 10.52
C SER A 206 -10.45 -13.57 10.63
N GLU A 207 -11.53 -14.02 9.97
CA GLU A 207 -12.01 -15.40 10.02
C GLU A 207 -11.25 -16.32 9.04
N ASN A 208 -10.68 -15.74 7.99
CA ASN A 208 -9.75 -16.41 7.08
C ASN A 208 -8.87 -15.36 6.38
N TYR A 209 -7.64 -15.18 6.86
CA TYR A 209 -6.69 -14.22 6.31
C TYR A 209 -6.21 -14.56 4.90
N SER A 210 -6.31 -15.82 4.47
CA SER A 210 -5.90 -16.22 3.11
C SER A 210 -6.94 -15.84 2.06
N GLN A 211 -8.18 -15.55 2.48
CA GLN A 211 -9.23 -15.12 1.58
C GLN A 211 -9.19 -13.60 1.45
N MET A 212 -8.73 -13.13 0.30
CA MET A 212 -8.59 -11.70 -0.01
C MET A 212 -9.30 -11.38 -1.32
N ALA A 213 -9.75 -10.14 -1.46
CA ALA A 213 -10.18 -9.60 -2.74
C ALA A 213 -9.74 -8.15 -2.86
N SER A 214 -9.41 -7.70 -4.06
CA SER A 214 -8.86 -6.37 -4.28
C SER A 214 -9.48 -5.69 -5.51
N PHE A 215 -9.40 -4.36 -5.49
CA PHE A 215 -9.68 -3.53 -6.65
C PHE A 215 -8.73 -2.34 -6.70
N VAL A 216 -8.61 -1.74 -7.87
CA VAL A 216 -7.76 -0.57 -8.10
C VAL A 216 -8.65 0.65 -8.34
N ILE A 217 -8.39 1.71 -7.59
CA ILE A 217 -8.88 3.04 -7.93
C ILE A 217 -7.84 3.69 -8.85
N VAL A 218 -8.30 4.11 -10.02
CA VAL A 218 -7.53 4.92 -10.97
C VAL A 218 -8.07 6.34 -10.87
N GLN A 219 -7.23 7.29 -10.48
CA GLN A 219 -7.61 8.69 -10.49
C GLN A 219 -6.83 9.39 -11.59
N GLU A 220 -7.56 10.02 -12.50
CA GLU A 220 -7.00 10.71 -13.66
C GLU A 220 -6.11 11.89 -13.23
N GLU A 221 -5.28 12.32 -14.18
CA GLU A 221 -4.44 13.50 -14.04
C GLU A 221 -5.25 14.79 -14.01
N MET A 222 -4.69 15.82 -13.39
CA MET A 222 -5.22 17.17 -13.46
C MET A 222 -5.08 17.72 -14.88
N ILE A 223 -6.21 17.95 -15.53
CA ILE A 223 -6.27 18.58 -16.84
C ILE A 223 -6.56 20.08 -16.65
N MET A 224 -5.74 20.92 -17.26
CA MET A 224 -5.94 22.37 -17.28
C MET A 224 -6.65 22.78 -18.57
N GLU A 225 -7.66 23.64 -18.45
CA GLU A 225 -8.38 24.25 -19.56
C GLU A 225 -7.98 25.73 -19.68
N LYS A 226 -7.60 26.18 -20.89
CA LYS A 226 -7.33 27.60 -21.15
C LYS A 226 -8.63 28.39 -21.07
N ILE A 227 -8.64 29.44 -20.26
CA ILE A 227 -9.78 30.36 -20.20
C ILE A 227 -9.74 31.27 -21.44
N PRO A 228 -10.83 31.37 -22.22
CA PRO A 228 -10.90 32.25 -23.39
C PRO A 228 -11.06 33.71 -22.94
N LEU A 229 -9.94 34.34 -22.57
CA LEU A 229 -9.92 35.75 -22.17
C LEU A 229 -10.36 36.66 -23.32
N ARG A 230 -11.05 37.75 -22.96
CA ARG A 230 -11.51 38.79 -23.88
C ARG A 230 -10.98 40.15 -23.43
N VAL A 231 -10.90 41.11 -24.35
CA VAL A 231 -10.34 42.44 -24.07
C VAL A 231 -11.14 43.17 -22.98
N ASP A 232 -12.46 42.99 -22.93
CA ASP A 232 -13.34 43.59 -21.91
C ASP A 232 -13.12 43.03 -20.49
N MET A 233 -12.45 41.88 -20.36
CA MET A 233 -12.01 41.35 -19.07
C MET A 233 -10.74 42.02 -18.54
N LEU A 234 -9.97 42.69 -19.40
CA LEU A 234 -8.63 43.17 -19.06
C LEU A 234 -8.66 44.65 -18.64
N SER A 235 -7.90 44.98 -17.60
CA SER A 235 -7.59 46.37 -17.26
C SER A 235 -6.18 46.51 -16.66
N SER A 236 -5.63 47.73 -16.68
CA SER A 236 -4.34 48.06 -16.08
C SER A 236 -4.41 49.45 -15.43
N ASN A 237 -3.72 49.62 -14.30
CA ASN A 237 -3.58 50.93 -13.66
C ASN A 237 -2.57 51.86 -14.37
N ALA A 238 -1.81 51.33 -15.33
CA ALA A 238 -0.67 52.01 -15.92
C ALA A 238 -0.59 51.75 -17.42
N GLN A 239 -1.68 51.84 -18.19
CA GLN A 239 -1.60 51.70 -19.64
C GLN A 239 -0.74 52.82 -20.25
N GLU A 240 0.26 52.47 -21.06
CA GLU A 240 1.00 53.45 -21.87
C GLU A 240 0.06 54.07 -22.94
N PRO A 241 -0.09 55.41 -23.03
CA PRO A 241 -1.06 56.03 -23.94
C PRO A 241 -0.73 55.92 -25.43
N ARG A 242 0.54 55.70 -25.79
CA ARG A 242 1.02 55.81 -27.17
C ARG A 242 1.27 54.48 -27.86
N GLU A 243 1.45 53.41 -27.10
CA GLU A 243 1.79 52.10 -27.64
C GLU A 243 1.40 50.99 -26.68
N GLY A 244 1.49 49.75 -27.17
CA GLY A 244 1.31 48.54 -26.40
C GLY A 244 -0.01 48.46 -25.63
N PRO A 245 -1.17 48.52 -26.32
CA PRO A 245 -2.48 48.36 -25.70
C PRO A 245 -2.60 47.02 -24.98
N ILE A 246 -3.36 46.99 -23.88
CA ILE A 246 -3.61 45.78 -23.09
C ILE A 246 -4.20 44.61 -23.90
N ALA A 247 -4.92 44.91 -24.99
CA ALA A 247 -5.46 43.90 -25.90
C ALA A 247 -4.37 42.99 -26.49
N ASN A 248 -3.13 43.48 -26.60
CA ASN A 248 -2.01 42.70 -27.12
C ASN A 248 -1.65 41.52 -26.20
N LEU A 249 -2.03 41.54 -24.92
CA LEU A 249 -1.79 40.39 -24.03
C LEU A 249 -2.48 39.09 -24.50
N ILE A 250 -3.47 39.17 -25.38
CA ILE A 250 -4.29 38.02 -25.76
C ILE A 250 -4.56 37.96 -27.26
N ASP A 251 -3.78 38.67 -28.07
CA ASP A 251 -4.00 38.77 -29.52
C ASP A 251 -3.42 37.60 -30.33
N GLY A 252 -2.62 36.73 -29.69
CA GLY A 252 -1.99 35.56 -30.30
C GLY A 252 -0.81 35.90 -31.21
N ASN A 253 -0.30 37.14 -31.15
CA ASN A 253 0.84 37.62 -31.92
C ASN A 253 2.05 37.95 -31.00
N PRO A 254 3.09 37.10 -30.95
CA PRO A 254 4.28 37.36 -30.13
C PRO A 254 5.11 38.57 -30.60
N GLY A 255 4.78 39.18 -31.73
CA GLY A 255 5.40 40.40 -32.25
C GLY A 255 4.80 41.69 -31.70
N THR A 256 3.59 41.66 -31.13
CA THR A 256 2.96 42.77 -30.40
C THR A 256 3.27 42.63 -28.90
N PHE A 257 2.89 43.64 -28.12
CA PHE A 257 3.14 43.64 -26.68
C PHE A 257 2.21 44.61 -25.96
N PHE A 258 1.83 44.29 -24.73
CA PHE A 258 1.41 45.29 -23.77
C PHE A 258 2.63 46.02 -23.20
N HIS A 259 2.49 47.33 -22.99
CA HIS A 259 3.48 48.14 -22.29
C HIS A 259 2.79 48.94 -21.18
N SER A 260 3.27 48.80 -19.94
CA SER A 260 2.83 49.72 -18.89
C SER A 260 3.57 51.06 -18.96
N LEU A 261 3.04 52.09 -18.32
CA LEU A 261 3.41 53.49 -18.48
C LEU A 261 4.92 53.68 -18.35
N TRP A 262 5.56 54.19 -19.40
CA TRP A 262 6.97 54.60 -19.36
C TRP A 262 7.13 56.08 -19.67
N SER A 263 6.16 56.68 -20.38
CA SER A 263 6.19 58.09 -20.75
C SER A 263 5.82 59.04 -19.59
N GLY A 264 5.60 58.49 -18.39
CA GLY A 264 5.19 59.19 -17.18
C GLY A 264 5.41 58.30 -15.96
N SER A 265 4.84 58.70 -14.82
CA SER A 265 4.95 57.94 -13.57
C SER A 265 3.63 57.92 -12.82
N ILE A 266 3.40 56.81 -12.12
CA ILE A 266 2.39 56.68 -11.07
C ILE A 266 3.07 56.14 -9.81
N SER A 267 2.46 56.36 -8.64
CA SER A 267 3.03 55.92 -7.35
C SER A 267 2.83 54.44 -7.07
N GLU A 268 1.80 53.83 -7.66
CA GLU A 268 1.46 52.42 -7.44
C GLU A 268 2.33 51.49 -8.29
N MET A 269 2.55 50.27 -7.81
CA MET A 269 3.16 49.22 -8.63
C MET A 269 2.27 48.96 -9.85
N HIS A 270 2.91 48.88 -11.01
CA HIS A 270 2.19 48.65 -12.27
C HIS A 270 1.63 47.23 -12.25
N HIS A 271 0.40 47.09 -12.70
CA HIS A 271 -0.26 45.80 -12.82
C HIS A 271 -1.23 45.77 -14.00
N PHE A 272 -1.54 44.56 -14.45
CA PHE A 272 -2.77 44.30 -15.18
C PHE A 272 -3.62 43.32 -14.39
N GLN A 273 -4.91 43.28 -14.69
CA GLN A 273 -5.85 42.37 -14.06
C GLN A 273 -6.86 41.83 -15.06
N VAL A 274 -7.47 40.72 -14.68
CA VAL A 274 -8.49 39.98 -15.43
C VAL A 274 -9.72 39.85 -14.55
N ALA A 275 -10.89 40.24 -15.08
CA ALA A 275 -12.19 40.01 -14.49
C ALA A 275 -12.89 38.84 -15.20
N LEU A 276 -12.99 37.71 -14.53
CA LEU A 276 -13.56 36.47 -15.06
C LEU A 276 -15.10 36.50 -14.99
N ASP A 277 -15.74 35.84 -15.96
CA ASP A 277 -17.19 35.70 -16.00
C ASP A 277 -17.70 34.87 -14.80
N GLU A 278 -16.99 33.77 -14.49
CA GLU A 278 -17.30 32.83 -13.41
C GLU A 278 -16.13 32.70 -12.42
N PRO A 279 -16.41 32.43 -11.13
CA PRO A 279 -15.36 32.19 -10.14
C PRO A 279 -14.59 30.89 -10.43
N ILE A 280 -13.31 30.87 -10.05
CA ILE A 280 -12.43 29.69 -10.12
C ILE A 280 -11.72 29.47 -8.78
N ASP A 281 -11.36 28.22 -8.46
CA ASP A 281 -10.74 27.83 -7.18
C ASP A 281 -9.19 27.86 -7.20
N GLY A 282 -8.62 28.24 -8.33
CA GLY A 282 -7.18 28.24 -8.55
C GLY A 282 -6.85 28.34 -10.02
N CYS A 283 -5.57 28.53 -10.32
CA CYS A 283 -5.14 28.74 -11.69
C CYS A 283 -3.70 28.32 -11.96
N VAL A 284 -3.41 28.14 -13.25
CA VAL A 284 -2.07 28.30 -13.81
C VAL A 284 -2.10 29.54 -14.67
N PHE A 285 -1.05 30.36 -14.61
CA PHE A 285 -0.86 31.41 -15.60
C PHE A 285 0.37 31.13 -16.45
N TRP A 286 0.30 31.57 -17.69
CA TRP A 286 1.40 31.56 -18.63
C TRP A 286 1.58 32.96 -19.21
N TYR A 287 2.82 33.34 -19.50
CA TYR A 287 3.07 34.55 -20.25
C TYR A 287 4.28 34.41 -21.17
N GLN A 288 4.33 35.27 -22.18
CA GLN A 288 5.49 35.48 -23.03
C GLN A 288 6.04 36.89 -22.86
N ASN A 289 7.34 37.00 -22.64
CA ASN A 289 8.06 38.27 -22.65
C ASN A 289 8.03 38.87 -24.05
N ARG A 290 7.92 40.22 -24.16
CA ARG A 290 8.20 40.93 -25.42
C ARG A 290 9.56 40.50 -25.97
N ASN A 291 9.69 40.45 -27.29
CA ASN A 291 10.97 40.24 -27.97
C ASN A 291 11.89 41.48 -27.87
N ASN A 292 12.34 41.80 -26.65
CA ASN A 292 13.25 42.89 -26.32
C ASN A 292 14.02 42.56 -25.02
N SER A 293 15.02 43.36 -24.64
CA SER A 293 15.86 43.15 -23.47
C SER A 293 15.30 43.69 -22.14
N ASN A 294 14.50 44.75 -22.15
CA ASN A 294 14.09 45.45 -20.92
C ASN A 294 12.65 45.12 -20.47
N GLY A 295 12.30 45.54 -19.25
CA GLY A 295 10.95 45.49 -18.70
C GLY A 295 10.43 44.07 -18.41
N LYS A 296 11.31 43.10 -18.15
CA LYS A 296 10.95 41.71 -17.84
C LYS A 296 10.68 41.57 -16.35
N ALA A 297 9.52 41.07 -15.99
CA ALA A 297 9.15 40.88 -14.60
C ALA A 297 10.14 39.92 -13.89
N GLN A 298 10.56 40.28 -12.67
CA GLN A 298 11.53 39.52 -11.86
C GLN A 298 11.08 39.37 -10.39
N ASP A 299 10.13 40.19 -9.94
CA ASP A 299 9.44 40.04 -8.66
C ASP A 299 7.97 40.39 -8.91
N VAL A 300 7.08 39.41 -8.74
CA VAL A 300 5.64 39.58 -9.00
C VAL A 300 4.81 39.07 -7.85
N SER A 301 3.75 39.82 -7.53
CA SER A 301 2.68 39.38 -6.63
C SER A 301 1.46 39.04 -7.46
N ILE A 302 0.97 37.81 -7.33
CA ILE A 302 -0.31 37.39 -7.88
C ILE A 302 -1.37 37.65 -6.83
N MET A 303 -2.26 38.58 -7.11
CA MET A 303 -3.36 38.93 -6.21
C MET A 303 -4.66 38.37 -6.76
N VAL A 304 -5.55 37.93 -5.88
CA VAL A 304 -6.89 37.48 -6.24
C VAL A 304 -7.96 38.20 -5.43
N SER A 305 -9.17 38.26 -5.99
CA SER A 305 -10.33 38.88 -5.32
C SER A 305 -11.64 38.25 -5.78
N ALA A 306 -12.62 38.18 -4.87
CA ALA A 306 -13.99 37.80 -5.21
C ALA A 306 -14.82 38.97 -5.78
N ASN A 307 -14.53 40.21 -5.37
CA ASN A 307 -15.35 41.39 -5.65
C ASN A 307 -14.64 42.50 -6.44
N GLY A 308 -13.32 42.38 -6.64
CA GLY A 308 -12.50 43.35 -7.39
C GLY A 308 -11.99 44.51 -6.53
N THR A 309 -12.39 44.59 -5.26
CA THR A 309 -11.99 45.66 -4.32
C THR A 309 -11.11 45.15 -3.19
N ASP A 310 -11.42 43.97 -2.62
CA ASP A 310 -10.67 43.36 -1.53
C ASP A 310 -9.73 42.29 -2.09
N TRP A 311 -8.43 42.50 -1.93
CA TRP A 311 -7.40 41.67 -2.56
C TRP A 311 -6.60 40.87 -1.54
N THR A 312 -6.35 39.60 -1.86
CA THR A 312 -5.44 38.73 -1.12
C THR A 312 -4.27 38.33 -2.03
N GLU A 313 -3.06 38.24 -1.46
CA GLU A 313 -1.90 37.74 -2.21
C GLU A 313 -1.97 36.21 -2.26
N LEU A 314 -2.12 35.65 -3.46
CA LEU A 314 -2.14 34.21 -3.69
C LEU A 314 -0.72 33.63 -3.62
N ILE A 315 0.24 34.32 -4.25
CA ILE A 315 1.67 33.97 -4.20
C ILE A 315 2.51 35.17 -4.61
N ARG A 316 3.75 35.25 -4.08
CA ARG A 316 4.81 36.12 -4.59
C ARG A 316 5.94 35.29 -5.19
N ILE A 317 6.34 35.62 -6.41
CA ILE A 317 7.39 34.92 -7.16
C ILE A 317 8.57 35.87 -7.35
N THR A 318 9.70 35.54 -6.73
CA THR A 318 10.91 36.37 -6.70
C THR A 318 12.11 35.73 -7.41
N SER A 319 11.93 34.55 -8.01
CA SER A 319 12.99 33.82 -8.70
C SER A 319 12.42 32.90 -9.79
N GLY A 320 13.26 32.48 -10.74
CA GLY A 320 12.87 31.57 -11.82
C GLY A 320 12.08 32.21 -12.98
N LEU A 321 11.76 33.51 -12.90
CA LEU A 321 11.13 34.26 -13.98
C LEU A 321 12.16 34.55 -15.09
N PRO A 322 11.83 34.32 -16.37
CA PRO A 322 12.80 34.45 -17.45
C PRO A 322 13.04 35.91 -17.84
N THR A 323 14.28 36.22 -18.27
CA THR A 323 14.72 37.55 -18.74
C THR A 323 15.01 37.60 -20.24
N GLY A 324 15.01 36.46 -20.94
CA GLY A 324 15.30 36.39 -22.36
C GLY A 324 14.24 37.07 -23.22
N ALA A 325 14.64 37.67 -24.34
CA ALA A 325 13.71 38.19 -25.33
C ALA A 325 12.81 37.06 -25.87
N GLY A 326 11.49 37.27 -25.88
CA GLY A 326 10.52 36.27 -26.37
C GLY A 326 10.36 35.01 -25.50
N SER A 327 11.07 34.93 -24.37
CA SER A 327 10.99 33.78 -23.46
C SER A 327 9.63 33.66 -22.79
N THR A 328 9.27 32.44 -22.39
CA THR A 328 7.97 32.12 -21.82
C THR A 328 8.10 31.60 -20.40
N TYR A 329 7.04 31.78 -19.60
CA TYR A 329 6.93 31.24 -18.25
C TYR A 329 5.55 30.62 -18.06
N GLU A 330 5.50 29.46 -17.40
CA GLU A 330 4.26 28.85 -16.88
C GLU A 330 4.42 28.67 -15.38
N SER A 331 3.42 29.06 -14.60
CA SER A 331 3.43 28.85 -13.16
C SER A 331 3.15 27.39 -12.79
N ALA A 332 3.51 26.99 -11.58
CA ALA A 332 2.87 25.84 -10.94
C ALA A 332 1.36 26.12 -10.77
N TYR A 333 0.57 25.08 -10.46
CA TYR A 333 -0.83 25.30 -10.06
C TYR A 333 -0.88 26.06 -8.74
N LEU A 334 -1.63 27.15 -8.72
CA LEU A 334 -1.84 28.02 -7.58
C LEU A 334 -3.26 27.78 -7.05
N ALA A 335 -3.35 27.02 -5.95
CA ALA A 335 -4.61 26.78 -5.25
C ALA A 335 -5.00 28.03 -4.44
N ALA A 336 -6.25 28.47 -4.54
CA ALA A 336 -6.79 29.53 -3.70
C ALA A 336 -7.57 28.93 -2.52
N ASP A 337 -7.55 29.61 -1.38
CA ASP A 337 -8.31 29.20 -0.20
C ASP A 337 -9.83 29.40 -0.37
N ALA A 338 -10.23 30.25 -1.32
CA ALA A 338 -11.62 30.51 -1.69
C ALA A 338 -11.73 30.85 -3.19
N PRO A 339 -12.89 30.58 -3.83
CA PRO A 339 -13.10 30.94 -5.23
C PRO A 339 -12.93 32.44 -5.47
N PHE A 340 -12.32 32.81 -6.60
CA PHE A 340 -12.10 34.20 -6.98
C PHE A 340 -12.56 34.49 -8.41
N LYS A 341 -12.95 35.75 -8.68
CA LYS A 341 -13.33 36.23 -10.02
C LYS A 341 -12.29 37.16 -10.63
N TYR A 342 -11.42 37.74 -9.82
CA TYR A 342 -10.45 38.73 -10.26
C TYR A 342 -9.03 38.23 -10.00
N PHE A 343 -8.20 38.28 -11.03
CA PHE A 343 -6.77 37.97 -10.99
C PHE A 343 -6.00 39.25 -11.28
N ARG A 344 -4.94 39.55 -10.54
CA ARG A 344 -4.07 40.72 -10.78
C ARG A 344 -2.60 40.32 -10.71
N PHE A 345 -1.86 40.71 -11.75
CA PHE A 345 -0.43 40.49 -11.88
C PHE A 345 0.31 41.79 -11.55
N VAL A 346 0.85 41.89 -10.33
CA VAL A 346 1.57 43.07 -9.86
C VAL A 346 3.06 42.89 -10.08
N VAL A 347 3.72 43.85 -10.73
CA VAL A 347 5.17 43.81 -10.98
C VAL A 347 5.89 44.68 -9.96
N ASN A 348 6.54 44.04 -8.98
CA ASN A 348 7.31 44.69 -7.91
C ASN A 348 8.74 45.04 -8.37
N ALA A 349 9.29 44.28 -9.31
CA ALA A 349 10.59 44.57 -9.94
C ALA A 349 10.67 43.97 -11.35
N THR A 350 11.46 44.64 -12.20
CA THR A 350 11.89 44.09 -13.48
C THR A 350 13.39 43.82 -13.49
N ASN A 351 13.90 43.26 -14.59
CA ASN A 351 15.34 43.14 -14.83
C ASN A 351 16.08 44.48 -14.96
N ASP A 352 15.36 45.62 -14.94
CA ASP A 352 15.95 46.96 -14.87
C ASP A 352 15.98 47.53 -13.43
N GLY A 353 15.38 46.83 -12.45
CA GLY A 353 15.38 47.16 -11.02
C GLY A 353 13.98 47.21 -10.38
N ARG A 354 13.89 47.70 -9.14
CA ARG A 354 12.64 47.75 -8.35
C ARG A 354 11.65 48.78 -8.89
N GLY A 355 10.36 48.49 -8.77
CA GLY A 355 9.27 49.39 -9.14
C GLY A 355 9.01 50.52 -8.13
N PRO A 356 8.03 51.40 -8.39
CA PRO A 356 7.12 51.37 -9.54
C PRO A 356 7.83 51.76 -10.84
N ARG A 357 7.74 50.90 -11.84
CA ARG A 357 8.36 51.11 -13.16
C ARG A 357 7.64 50.29 -14.21
N PHE A 358 7.84 50.63 -15.48
CA PHE A 358 7.24 49.91 -16.58
C PHE A 358 7.69 48.44 -16.64
N PHE A 359 6.82 47.63 -17.20
CA PHE A 359 7.07 46.28 -17.67
C PHE A 359 6.35 46.09 -19.01
N ASN A 360 6.75 45.06 -19.75
CA ASN A 360 6.13 44.69 -21.00
C ASN A 360 5.94 43.18 -21.10
N MET A 361 4.92 42.76 -21.85
CA MET A 361 4.53 41.37 -22.00
C MET A 361 3.91 41.20 -23.39
N ALA A 362 4.35 40.19 -24.14
CA ALA A 362 3.79 39.88 -25.45
C ALA A 362 2.42 39.23 -25.29
N GLU A 363 2.35 38.15 -24.52
CA GLU A 363 1.15 37.34 -24.38
C GLU A 363 0.91 36.91 -22.94
N PHE A 364 -0.33 36.62 -22.61
CA PHE A 364 -0.80 36.12 -21.33
C PHE A 364 -1.91 35.10 -21.53
N ALA A 365 -1.89 34.05 -20.71
CA ALA A 365 -2.97 33.09 -20.63
C ALA A 365 -3.22 32.70 -19.18
N LEU A 366 -4.48 32.46 -18.87
CA LEU A 366 -4.92 31.90 -17.59
C LEU A 366 -5.62 30.57 -17.86
N TYR A 367 -5.35 29.59 -17.01
CA TYR A 367 -5.92 28.25 -17.10
C TYR A 367 -6.60 27.89 -15.78
N ARG A 368 -7.72 27.19 -15.87
CA ARG A 368 -8.45 26.60 -14.74
C ARG A 368 -8.38 25.08 -14.79
N ILE A 369 -8.71 24.41 -13.70
CA ILE A 369 -8.93 22.96 -13.74
C ILE A 369 -10.15 22.69 -14.62
N LYS A 370 -10.02 21.70 -15.50
CA LYS A 370 -11.14 21.18 -16.28
C LYS A 370 -12.00 20.31 -15.37
N GLU A 371 -13.25 20.72 -15.16
CA GLU A 371 -14.25 19.98 -14.38
C GLU A 371 -14.67 18.65 -15.03
#